data_AF-A0A087TJW3-F1
#
_entry.id   AF-A0A087TJW3-F1
#
_cell.length_a   1.000
_cell.length_b   1.000
_cell.length_c   1.000
_cell.angle_alpha   90.00
_cell.angle_beta   90.00
_cell.angle_gamma   90.00
#
_symmetry.space_group_name_H-M   'P 1'
#
loop_
_entity.id
_entity.type
_entity.pdbx_description
1 polymer ?
#
loop_
_entity_poly.entity_id
_entity_poly.type
_entity_poly.pdbx_seq_one_letter_code
_entity_poly.pdbx_strand_id
1 'polypeptide(L)'
;MNVCEKKVIVYFHMRQRNEDDEELGECQTVLNEVVTIIKNICKEVNQILLLQSLSETRMCDRLLVPEGNDDVWKSKDFDLIGDPNRTVSSEDPDLALEVHEKYLEATLKFEPGAFGCPVVWVTHFKLHHRLAAASTGSIKSLGIQALRSVLNTFSVNNRENMFVYQDGSGPVFYLRLFEEICGGNHSGGISRVEDNLSLMGSYCSSVQSLPQKRTNIESD
;
A
#
# COMPACT_ATOMS: atom_id res chain seq x y z
N MET A 1 17.38 -11.28 -11.35
CA MET A 1 16.01 -11.74 -11.00
C MET A 1 15.15 -11.60 -12.25
N ASN A 2 14.80 -12.72 -12.90
CA ASN A 2 14.14 -12.70 -14.22
C ASN A 2 12.62 -12.57 -14.08
N VAL A 3 12.10 -11.35 -14.22
CA VAL A 3 10.66 -11.09 -14.08
C VAL A 3 9.88 -11.17 -15.42
N CYS A 4 10.53 -11.16 -16.59
CA CYS A 4 9.80 -11.11 -17.87
C CYS A 4 10.42 -11.94 -19.03
N GLU A 5 10.55 -13.27 -18.89
CA GLU A 5 11.01 -14.09 -20.04
C GLU A 5 10.13 -15.29 -20.42
N LYS A 6 9.16 -15.66 -19.59
CA LYS A 6 8.31 -16.83 -19.84
C LYS A 6 6.88 -16.40 -20.11
N LYS A 7 6.55 -16.17 -21.39
CA LYS A 7 5.15 -16.07 -21.81
C LYS A 7 4.51 -17.45 -21.62
N VAL A 8 3.42 -17.51 -20.84
CA VAL A 8 2.61 -18.72 -20.71
C VAL A 8 1.61 -18.72 -21.85
N ILE A 9 1.81 -19.61 -22.82
CA ILE A 9 0.84 -19.83 -23.90
C ILE A 9 -0.01 -21.03 -23.53
N VAL A 10 -1.33 -20.84 -23.47
CA VAL A 10 -2.27 -21.88 -23.11
C VAL A 10 -2.99 -22.34 -24.38
N TYR A 11 -2.91 -23.63 -24.67
CA TYR A 11 -3.62 -24.28 -25.76
C TYR A 11 -4.64 -25.25 -25.16
N PHE A 12 -5.82 -25.33 -25.78
CA PHE A 12 -6.80 -26.36 -25.47
C PHE A 12 -7.20 -27.06 -26.77
N HIS A 13 -7.46 -28.36 -26.66
CA HIS A 13 -7.85 -29.18 -27.80
C HIS A 13 -9.22 -29.79 -27.51
N MET A 14 -10.14 -29.65 -28.47
CA MET A 14 -11.46 -30.27 -28.42
C MET A 14 -11.73 -30.96 -29.76
N ARG A 15 -12.44 -32.09 -29.72
CA ARG A 15 -12.86 -32.79 -30.94
C ARG A 15 -14.05 -32.05 -31.54
N GLN A 16 -13.91 -31.58 -32.78
CA GLN A 16 -14.88 -30.72 -33.44
C GLN A 16 -16.29 -31.35 -33.50
N ARG A 17 -17.23 -30.76 -32.77
CA ARG A 17 -18.68 -30.85 -32.95
C ARG A 17 -19.23 -29.42 -33.06
N ASN A 18 -20.43 -29.28 -33.60
CA ASN A 18 -21.02 -28.03 -34.13
C ASN A 18 -20.84 -26.80 -33.21
N GLU A 19 -20.81 -25.60 -33.79
CA GLU A 19 -20.56 -24.31 -33.08
C GLU A 19 -21.57 -24.00 -31.94
N ASP A 20 -22.71 -24.70 -31.89
CA ASP A 20 -23.77 -24.58 -30.88
C ASP A 20 -23.66 -25.64 -29.75
N ASP A 21 -22.50 -26.29 -29.58
CA ASP A 21 -22.32 -27.29 -28.52
C ASP A 21 -22.21 -26.63 -27.15
N GLU A 22 -23.17 -26.91 -26.27
CA GLU A 22 -23.13 -26.54 -24.84
C GLU A 22 -21.80 -26.96 -24.19
N GLU A 23 -21.23 -28.09 -24.64
CA GLU A 23 -19.91 -28.61 -24.24
C GLU A 23 -18.74 -27.66 -24.58
N LEU A 24 -18.83 -26.86 -25.65
CA LEU A 24 -17.79 -25.88 -26.01
C LEU A 24 -17.76 -24.73 -24.99
N GLY A 25 -18.93 -24.29 -24.54
CA GLY A 25 -19.08 -23.28 -23.50
C GLY A 25 -18.54 -23.75 -22.15
N GLU A 26 -18.80 -25.00 -21.78
CA GLU A 26 -18.24 -25.62 -20.58
C GLU A 26 -16.70 -25.70 -20.66
N CYS A 27 -16.16 -26.17 -21.79
CA CYS A 27 -14.72 -26.27 -22.00
C CYS A 27 -14.04 -24.90 -21.94
N GLN A 28 -14.65 -23.85 -22.52
CA GLN A 28 -14.14 -22.48 -22.43
C GLN A 28 -14.17 -21.96 -21.00
N THR A 29 -15.20 -22.31 -20.23
CA THR A 29 -15.32 -21.93 -18.82
C THR A 29 -14.17 -22.54 -18.00
N VAL A 30 -13.93 -23.85 -18.16
CA VAL A 30 -12.82 -24.55 -17.50
C VAL A 30 -11.47 -23.94 -17.91
N LEU A 31 -11.26 -23.64 -19.19
CA LEU A 31 -10.04 -22.99 -19.66
C LEU A 31 -9.81 -21.63 -18.98
N ASN A 32 -10.86 -20.80 -18.91
CA ASN A 32 -10.79 -19.49 -18.26
C ASN A 32 -10.51 -19.60 -16.76
N GLU A 33 -11.07 -20.61 -16.10
CA GLU A 33 -10.78 -20.91 -14.69
C GLU A 33 -9.31 -21.29 -14.49
N VAL A 34 -8.79 -22.20 -15.31
CA VAL A 34 -7.37 -22.59 -15.28
C VAL A 34 -6.45 -21.39 -15.52
N VAL A 35 -6.74 -20.56 -16.52
CA VAL A 35 -5.98 -19.33 -16.80
C VAL A 35 -6.02 -18.37 -15.61
N THR A 36 -7.18 -18.27 -14.94
CA THR A 36 -7.34 -17.43 -13.74
C THR A 36 -6.51 -17.95 -12.58
N ILE A 37 -6.51 -19.27 -12.35
CA ILE A 37 -5.67 -19.91 -11.32
C ILE A 37 -4.19 -19.64 -11.60
N ILE A 38 -3.73 -19.82 -12.85
CA ILE A 38 -2.34 -19.54 -13.23
C ILE A 38 -1.99 -18.08 -12.93
N LYS A 39 -2.85 -17.13 -13.32
CA LYS A 39 -2.63 -15.69 -13.04
C LYS A 39 -2.55 -15.41 -11.54
N ASN A 40 -3.39 -16.05 -10.73
CA ASN A 40 -3.38 -15.89 -9.29
C ASN A 40 -2.09 -16.43 -8.67
N ILE A 41 -1.63 -17.60 -9.10
CA ILE A 41 -0.34 -18.17 -8.65
C ILE A 41 0.82 -17.24 -9.04
N CYS A 42 0.84 -16.71 -10.26
CA CYS A 42 1.86 -15.75 -10.67
C CYS A 42 1.82 -14.48 -9.80
N LYS A 43 0.62 -13.99 -9.46
CA LYS A 43 0.45 -12.84 -8.56
C LYS A 43 0.98 -13.13 -7.17
N GLU A 44 0.69 -14.30 -6.60
CA GLU A 44 1.18 -14.72 -5.28
C GLU A 44 2.70 -14.87 -5.24
N VAL A 45 3.29 -15.49 -6.27
CA VAL A 45 4.75 -15.60 -6.37
C VAL A 45 5.38 -14.20 -6.43
N ASN A 46 4.84 -13.30 -7.25
CA ASN A 46 5.34 -11.93 -7.33
C ASN A 46 5.17 -11.17 -6.00
N GLN A 47 4.06 -11.36 -5.29
CA GLN A 47 3.86 -10.83 -3.95
C GLN A 47 4.94 -11.30 -2.99
N ILE A 48 5.20 -12.61 -2.92
CA ILE A 48 6.22 -13.18 -2.04
C ILE A 48 7.60 -12.60 -2.34
N LEU A 49 7.97 -12.51 -3.63
CA LEU A 49 9.26 -11.97 -4.05
C LEU A 49 9.40 -10.47 -3.69
N LEU A 50 8.36 -9.68 -3.91
CA LEU A 50 8.34 -8.26 -3.54
C LEU A 50 8.41 -8.07 -2.02
N LEU A 51 7.74 -8.92 -1.25
CA LEU A 51 7.78 -8.89 0.22
C LEU A 51 9.16 -9.28 0.76
N GLN A 52 9.82 -10.28 0.17
CA GLN A 52 11.19 -10.65 0.54
C GLN A 52 12.14 -9.48 0.28
N SER A 53 12.09 -8.89 -0.91
CA SER A 53 12.88 -7.71 -1.26
C SER A 53 12.61 -6.52 -0.31
N LEU A 54 11.34 -6.31 0.09
CA LEU A 54 10.96 -5.29 1.07
C LEU A 54 11.61 -5.55 2.45
N SER A 55 11.61 -6.79 2.92
CA SER A 55 12.22 -7.17 4.21
C SER A 55 13.73 -6.93 4.20
N GLU A 56 14.41 -7.35 3.13
CA GLU A 56 15.86 -7.27 2.97
C GLU A 56 16.35 -5.84 2.79
N THR A 57 15.70 -5.07 1.91
CA THR A 57 16.17 -3.73 1.51
C THR A 57 15.56 -2.59 2.34
N ARG A 58 14.46 -2.85 3.06
CA ARG A 58 13.62 -1.82 3.68
C ARG A 58 13.11 -0.78 2.68
N MET A 59 13.00 -1.14 1.40
CA MET A 59 12.44 -0.32 0.34
C MET A 59 11.21 -0.99 -0.28
N CYS A 60 10.09 -0.28 -0.36
CA CYS A 60 8.90 -0.76 -1.03
C CYS A 60 8.97 -0.51 -2.53
N ASP A 61 8.62 -1.53 -3.30
CA ASP A 61 8.41 -1.42 -4.74
C ASP A 61 7.04 -0.76 -5.04
N ARG A 62 6.96 0.01 -6.13
CA ARG A 62 5.71 0.63 -6.59
C ARG A 62 4.65 -0.37 -7.02
N LEU A 63 5.07 -1.55 -7.47
CA LEU A 63 4.19 -2.63 -7.90
C LEU A 63 3.53 -3.35 -6.71
N LEU A 64 4.13 -3.28 -5.52
CA LEU A 64 3.56 -3.81 -4.27
C LEU A 64 2.54 -2.84 -3.66
N VAL A 65 2.92 -1.57 -3.49
CA VAL A 65 2.03 -0.52 -2.98
C VAL A 65 2.24 0.73 -3.84
N PRO A 66 1.20 1.45 -4.29
CA PRO A 66 1.36 2.72 -5.02
C PRO A 66 2.01 3.79 -4.15
N GLU A 67 2.87 4.64 -4.71
CA GLU A 67 3.48 5.77 -3.98
C GLU A 67 2.39 6.75 -3.52
N GLY A 68 2.39 7.10 -2.22
CA GLY A 68 1.45 8.06 -1.67
C GLY A 68 1.90 9.50 -1.92
N ASN A 69 0.95 10.45 -1.88
CA ASN A 69 1.21 11.87 -2.10
C ASN A 69 2.26 12.44 -1.13
N ASP A 70 2.32 11.91 0.10
CA ASP A 70 3.28 12.28 1.15
C ASP A 70 4.68 11.64 0.95
N ASP A 71 4.78 10.62 0.10
CA ASP A 71 6.04 9.95 -0.27
C ASP A 71 6.79 10.72 -1.37
N VAL A 72 6.05 11.41 -2.25
CA VAL A 72 6.56 12.14 -3.42
C VAL A 72 7.54 13.26 -3.06
N TRP A 73 7.40 13.90 -1.90
CA TRP A 73 8.29 15.00 -1.52
C TRP A 73 9.66 14.54 -1.03
N LYS A 74 9.80 13.28 -0.61
CA LYS A 74 11.10 12.65 -0.40
C LYS A 74 11.69 12.14 -1.70
N SER A 75 10.84 11.80 -2.67
CA SER A 75 11.27 11.38 -4.00
C SER A 75 11.91 12.50 -4.80
N LYS A 76 11.69 13.80 -4.53
CA LYS A 76 12.35 14.86 -5.32
C LYS A 76 13.89 14.90 -5.23
N ASP A 77 14.48 14.33 -4.19
CA ASP A 77 15.93 14.12 -4.10
C ASP A 77 16.40 12.83 -4.82
N PHE A 78 15.46 11.94 -5.17
CA PHE A 78 15.64 10.66 -5.89
C PHE A 78 15.00 10.61 -7.29
N ASP A 79 14.26 11.65 -7.70
CA ASP A 79 13.49 11.77 -8.95
C ASP A 79 14.38 12.24 -10.12
N LEU A 80 15.70 12.17 -9.94
CA LEU A 80 16.57 11.90 -11.07
C LEU A 80 16.34 10.44 -11.44
N ILE A 81 15.45 10.24 -12.42
CA ILE A 81 15.40 9.10 -13.32
C ILE A 81 16.78 8.41 -13.37
N GLY A 82 16.91 7.28 -12.66
CA GLY A 82 18.14 6.51 -12.61
C GLY A 82 19.14 6.96 -11.54
N ASP A 83 18.96 6.51 -10.30
CA ASP A 83 20.12 6.20 -9.47
C ASP A 83 20.72 4.89 -10.01
N PRO A 84 21.88 4.92 -10.70
CA PRO A 84 22.54 3.72 -11.22
C PRO A 84 23.01 2.80 -10.08
N ASN A 85 22.97 3.27 -8.83
CA ASN A 85 23.53 2.62 -7.67
C ASN A 85 22.51 1.79 -6.86
N ARG A 86 21.28 1.62 -7.36
CA ARG A 86 20.50 0.39 -7.08
C ARG A 86 21.06 -0.77 -7.90
N THR A 87 22.37 -0.91 -7.89
CA THR A 87 23.06 -2.07 -8.39
C THR A 87 22.73 -3.21 -7.43
N VAL A 88 21.95 -4.16 -7.92
CA VAL A 88 22.26 -5.56 -7.65
C VAL A 88 23.78 -5.66 -7.78
N SER A 89 24.49 -6.01 -6.70
CA SER A 89 25.92 -6.33 -6.77
C SER A 89 26.09 -7.57 -7.65
N SER A 90 25.93 -7.37 -8.95
CA SER A 90 26.19 -8.32 -10.02
C SER A 90 27.55 -7.93 -10.55
N GLU A 91 28.49 -8.86 -10.45
CA GLU A 91 29.84 -8.77 -11.00
C GLU A 91 29.87 -8.62 -12.54
N ASP A 92 28.71 -8.76 -13.20
CA ASP A 92 28.53 -8.64 -14.63
C ASP A 92 27.61 -7.45 -14.99
N PRO A 93 28.12 -6.40 -15.65
CA PRO A 93 27.35 -5.19 -15.99
C PRO A 93 26.26 -5.44 -17.04
N ASP A 94 26.44 -6.41 -17.93
CA ASP A 94 25.46 -6.73 -18.98
C ASP A 94 24.17 -7.33 -18.38
N LEU A 95 24.31 -8.17 -17.34
CA LEU A 95 23.17 -8.73 -16.60
C LEU A 95 22.38 -7.67 -15.83
N ALA A 96 23.05 -6.64 -15.31
CA ALA A 96 22.38 -5.56 -14.58
C ALA A 96 21.50 -4.70 -15.50
N LEU A 97 21.98 -4.42 -16.73
CA LEU A 97 21.22 -3.71 -17.75
C LEU A 97 19.98 -4.49 -18.18
N GLU A 98 20.12 -5.79 -18.42
CA GLU A 98 19.01 -6.67 -18.79
C GLU A 98 17.92 -6.74 -17.69
N VAL A 99 18.34 -6.85 -16.42
CA VAL A 99 17.40 -6.84 -15.29
C VAL A 99 16.66 -5.50 -15.18
N HIS A 100 17.36 -4.38 -15.42
CA HIS A 100 16.77 -3.06 -15.39
C HIS A 100 15.72 -2.88 -16.51
N GLU A 101 16.04 -3.29 -17.74
CA GLU A 101 15.12 -3.25 -18.88
C GLU A 101 13.85 -4.08 -18.61
N LYS A 102 14.02 -5.31 -18.10
CA LYS A 102 12.89 -6.18 -17.73
C LYS A 102 11.99 -5.57 -16.66
N TYR A 103 12.57 -4.89 -15.66
CA TYR A 103 11.79 -4.20 -14.63
C TYR A 103 11.04 -2.98 -15.19
N LEU A 104 11.65 -2.25 -16.14
CA LEU A 104 10.99 -1.15 -16.83
C LEU A 104 9.78 -1.66 -17.63
N GLU A 105 9.95 -2.74 -18.41
CA GLU A 105 8.84 -3.38 -19.13
C GLU A 105 7.72 -3.81 -18.18
N ALA A 106 8.07 -4.42 -17.04
CA ALA A 106 7.08 -4.84 -16.04
C ALA A 106 6.24 -3.65 -15.55
N THR A 107 6.83 -2.46 -15.39
CA THR A 107 6.04 -1.32 -14.95
C THR A 107 5.27 -0.60 -16.07
N LEU A 108 5.64 -0.81 -17.32
CA LEU A 108 4.75 -0.40 -18.42
C LEU A 108 3.53 -1.31 -18.52
N LYS A 109 3.65 -2.55 -18.03
CA LYS A 109 2.60 -3.57 -18.11
C LYS A 109 1.67 -3.61 -16.91
N PHE A 110 2.16 -3.29 -15.72
CA PHE A 110 1.40 -3.38 -14.47
C PHE A 110 1.24 -2.00 -13.85
N GLU A 111 0.01 -1.69 -13.45
CA GLU A 111 -0.29 -0.49 -12.67
C GLU A 111 0.41 -0.54 -11.30
N PRO A 112 0.79 0.62 -10.73
CA PRO A 112 1.26 0.69 -9.35
C PRO A 112 0.28 -0.03 -8.40
N GLY A 113 0.81 -0.86 -7.49
CA GLY A 113 0.02 -1.64 -6.55
C GLY A 113 -0.65 -2.90 -7.12
N ALA A 114 -0.40 -3.29 -8.37
CA ALA A 114 -0.99 -4.49 -8.98
C ALA A 114 -0.78 -5.78 -8.15
N PHE A 115 0.32 -5.86 -7.40
CA PHE A 115 0.67 -6.98 -6.52
C PHE A 115 0.41 -6.66 -5.05
N GLY A 116 -0.47 -5.72 -4.71
CA GLY A 116 -0.85 -5.47 -3.33
C GLY A 116 -1.43 -6.71 -2.65
N CYS A 117 -1.05 -6.93 -1.38
CA CYS A 117 -1.56 -8.04 -0.59
C CYS A 117 -2.91 -7.68 0.05
N PRO A 118 -3.84 -8.63 0.17
CA PRO A 118 -5.08 -8.41 0.90
C PRO A 118 -4.79 -8.12 2.38
N VAL A 119 -5.62 -7.29 2.98
CA VAL A 119 -5.51 -6.96 4.40
C VAL A 119 -6.00 -8.15 5.23
N VAL A 120 -5.10 -8.75 6.00
CA VAL A 120 -5.40 -9.90 6.88
C VAL A 120 -5.75 -9.50 8.30
N TRP A 121 -5.38 -8.28 8.71
CA TRP A 121 -5.61 -7.79 10.07
C TRP A 121 -5.71 -6.27 10.12
N VAL A 122 -6.65 -5.76 10.92
CA VAL A 122 -6.84 -4.33 11.18
C VAL A 122 -7.11 -4.13 12.66
N THR A 123 -6.51 -3.10 13.26
CA THR A 123 -6.79 -2.71 14.65
C THR A 123 -6.96 -1.21 14.73
N HIS A 124 -8.02 -0.79 15.41
CA HIS A 124 -8.29 0.61 15.72
C HIS A 124 -8.21 0.80 17.23
N PHE A 125 -7.56 1.86 17.67
CA PHE A 125 -7.54 2.27 19.07
C PHE A 125 -7.74 3.78 19.16
N LYS A 126 -8.41 4.21 20.22
CA LYS A 126 -8.69 5.62 20.45
C LYS A 126 -7.45 6.30 21.00
N LEU A 127 -6.99 7.33 20.32
CA LEU A 127 -5.90 8.16 20.80
C LEU A 127 -6.41 9.03 21.96
N HIS A 128 -5.68 9.05 23.06
CA HIS A 128 -6.01 9.94 24.17
C HIS A 128 -5.83 11.41 23.76
N HIS A 129 -6.70 12.31 24.21
CA HIS A 129 -6.70 13.72 23.78
C HIS A 129 -5.35 14.44 23.98
N ARG A 130 -4.57 14.05 25.00
CA ARG A 130 -3.21 14.57 25.24
C ARG A 130 -2.19 14.20 24.15
N LEU A 131 -2.42 13.09 23.46
CA LEU A 131 -1.61 12.64 22.33
C LEU A 131 -2.17 13.14 20.99
N ALA A 132 -3.46 13.51 20.95
CA ALA A 132 -4.12 14.04 19.75
C ALA A 132 -3.74 15.50 19.45
N ALA A 133 -3.40 16.30 20.47
CA ALA A 133 -3.01 17.68 20.29
C ALA A 133 -1.61 17.79 19.68
N ALA A 134 -1.53 18.14 18.40
CA ALA A 134 -0.31 18.69 17.84
C ALA A 134 -0.07 20.08 18.45
N SER A 135 1.07 20.25 19.12
CA SER A 135 1.55 21.58 19.50
C SER A 135 1.65 22.43 18.23
N THR A 136 1.16 23.67 18.33
CA THR A 136 1.07 24.72 17.29
C THR A 136 2.05 24.54 16.12
N GLY A 137 1.56 24.00 14.99
CA GLY A 137 2.28 23.96 13.71
C GLY A 137 2.59 22.59 13.12
N SER A 138 2.42 21.48 13.85
CA SER A 138 2.58 20.14 13.27
C SER A 138 1.26 19.60 12.72
N ILE A 139 1.30 19.04 11.51
CA ILE A 139 0.15 18.40 10.84
C ILE A 139 -0.15 17.02 11.47
N LYS A 140 0.79 16.43 12.22
CA LYS A 140 0.72 15.06 12.75
C LYS A 140 0.57 15.07 14.28
N SER A 141 -0.31 14.22 14.82
CA SER A 141 -0.50 14.10 16.28
C SER A 141 0.77 13.64 17.01
N LEU A 142 0.83 13.86 18.32
CA LEU A 142 1.93 13.31 19.13
C LEU A 142 1.84 11.78 19.23
N GLY A 143 0.63 11.24 19.14
CA GLY A 143 0.38 9.80 19.16
C GLY A 143 0.98 9.07 17.96
N ILE A 144 0.73 9.57 16.74
CA ILE A 144 1.30 8.97 15.52
C ILE A 144 2.83 9.05 15.54
N GLN A 145 3.40 10.15 16.05
CA GLN A 145 4.85 10.30 16.19
C GLN A 145 5.45 9.30 17.19
N ALA A 146 4.81 9.11 18.35
CA ALA A 146 5.25 8.14 19.35
C ALA A 146 5.23 6.71 18.79
N LEU A 147 4.17 6.34 18.07
CA LEU A 147 4.06 5.02 17.44
C LEU A 147 5.13 4.79 16.39
N ARG A 148 5.40 5.80 15.54
CA ARG A 148 6.49 5.73 14.56
C ARG A 148 7.84 5.55 15.21
N SER A 149 8.08 6.23 16.33
CA SER A 149 9.34 6.10 17.09
C SER A 149 9.52 4.68 17.61
N VAL A 150 8.47 4.06 18.16
CA VAL A 150 8.51 2.67 18.64
C VAL A 150 8.69 1.68 17.49
N LEU A 151 8.02 1.91 16.36
CA LEU A 151 8.07 1.03 15.19
C LEU A 151 9.25 1.30 14.25
N ASN A 152 10.16 2.22 14.60
CA ASN A 152 11.22 2.68 13.72
C ASN A 152 12.15 1.55 13.24
N THR A 153 12.40 0.53 14.07
CA THR A 153 13.18 -0.65 13.67
C THR A 153 12.55 -1.44 12.52
N PHE A 154 11.25 -1.29 12.32
CA PHE A 154 10.49 -1.94 11.25
C PHE A 154 10.22 -1.01 10.07
N SER A 155 10.65 0.25 10.10
CA SER A 155 10.25 1.24 9.10
C SER A 155 10.74 0.90 7.69
N VAL A 156 9.92 1.25 6.71
CA VAL A 156 10.27 1.24 5.29
C VAL A 156 10.73 2.65 4.90
N ASN A 157 11.89 2.77 4.26
CA ASN A 157 12.59 4.05 4.14
C ASN A 157 11.93 4.99 3.12
N ASN A 158 11.40 4.44 2.03
CA ASN A 158 10.78 5.20 0.95
C ASN A 158 9.25 5.31 1.06
N ARG A 159 8.64 4.86 2.17
CA ARG A 159 7.19 4.92 2.39
C ARG A 159 6.84 5.37 3.79
N GLU A 160 6.11 6.46 3.88
CA GLU A 160 5.64 6.99 5.14
C GLU A 160 4.57 6.09 5.78
N ASN A 161 4.68 5.94 7.11
CA ASN A 161 3.78 5.11 7.91
C ASN A 161 3.68 3.66 7.43
N MET A 162 4.72 3.15 6.76
CA MET A 162 4.83 1.78 6.33
C MET A 162 5.94 1.07 7.11
N PHE A 163 5.63 -0.16 7.53
CA PHE A 163 6.53 -0.98 8.33
C PHE A 163 6.55 -2.40 7.78
N VAL A 164 7.66 -3.12 7.94
CA VAL A 164 7.80 -4.51 7.52
C VAL A 164 8.33 -5.36 8.66
N TYR A 165 7.69 -6.52 8.84
CA TYR A 165 8.00 -7.53 9.84
C TYR A 165 8.12 -8.89 9.16
N GLN A 166 9.20 -9.60 9.48
CA GLN A 166 9.40 -10.98 9.06
C GLN A 166 9.29 -11.87 10.29
N ASP A 167 8.37 -12.82 10.26
CA ASP A 167 8.26 -13.82 11.30
C ASP A 167 9.47 -14.78 11.22
N GLY A 168 9.92 -15.29 12.37
CA GLY A 168 11.00 -16.27 12.44
C GLY A 168 10.68 -17.57 11.70
N SER A 169 9.40 -17.83 11.41
CA SER A 169 8.95 -18.96 10.59
C SER A 169 9.12 -18.74 9.08
N GLY A 170 9.46 -17.52 8.63
CA GLY A 170 9.71 -17.18 7.22
C GLY A 170 8.75 -16.17 6.56
N PRO A 171 7.44 -16.13 6.86
CA PRO A 171 6.51 -15.18 6.24
C PRO A 171 6.85 -13.72 6.53
N VAL A 172 6.64 -12.87 5.53
CA VAL A 172 6.85 -11.43 5.62
C VAL A 172 5.51 -10.70 5.55
N PHE A 173 5.32 -9.75 6.44
CA PHE A 173 4.14 -8.90 6.54
C PHE A 173 4.54 -7.44 6.45
N TYR A 174 3.74 -6.63 5.77
CA TYR A 174 3.82 -5.18 5.87
C TYR A 174 2.60 -4.61 6.58
N LEU A 175 2.81 -3.48 7.24
CA LEU A 175 1.81 -2.78 8.02
C LEU A 175 1.75 -1.33 7.54
N ARG A 176 0.55 -0.76 7.52
CA ARG A 176 0.34 0.66 7.29
C ARG A 176 -0.39 1.28 8.47
N LEU A 177 0.10 2.44 8.90
CA LEU A 177 -0.45 3.17 10.03
C LEU A 177 -1.17 4.42 9.51
N PHE A 178 -2.40 4.64 9.97
CA PHE A 178 -3.22 5.79 9.60
C PHE A 178 -3.81 6.41 10.85
N GLU A 179 -4.04 7.73 10.80
CA GLU A 179 -4.75 8.46 11.83
C GLU A 179 -6.02 9.06 11.22
N GLU A 180 -7.15 8.88 11.89
CA GLU A 180 -8.45 9.39 11.46
C GLU A 180 -9.10 10.18 12.62
N ILE A 181 -9.69 11.33 12.29
CA ILE A 181 -10.40 12.16 13.26
C ILE A 181 -11.84 11.65 13.35
N CYS A 182 -12.18 10.99 14.45
CA CYS A 182 -13.54 10.48 14.68
C CYS A 182 -14.46 11.63 15.11
N GLY A 183 -15.06 12.34 14.14
CA GLY A 183 -16.16 13.28 14.38
C GLY A 183 -17.47 12.52 14.56
N GLY A 184 -18.09 12.63 15.75
CA GLY A 184 -19.34 11.93 16.05
C GLY A 184 -20.49 12.38 15.15
N ASN A 185 -20.92 11.51 14.23
CA ASN A 185 -22.30 11.16 13.90
C ASN A 185 -22.39 10.44 12.54
N HIS A 186 -22.05 9.15 12.47
CA HIS A 186 -22.59 8.27 11.42
C HIS A 186 -22.87 6.88 12.00
N SER A 187 -24.11 6.70 12.45
CA SER A 187 -24.80 5.42 12.36
C SER A 187 -25.11 5.16 10.88
N GLY A 188 -24.45 4.17 10.25
CA GLY A 188 -24.89 3.64 8.96
C GLY A 188 -23.78 3.07 8.08
N GLY A 189 -23.82 1.75 7.86
CA GLY A 189 -23.39 1.13 6.61
C GLY A 189 -21.89 0.89 6.42
N ILE A 190 -21.47 -0.37 6.57
CA ILE A 190 -20.26 -0.88 5.94
C ILE A 190 -20.49 -0.86 4.43
N SER A 191 -19.90 0.11 3.73
CA SER A 191 -19.76 0.08 2.28
C SER A 191 -18.32 0.40 1.90
N ARG A 192 -17.64 -0.63 1.39
CA ARG A 192 -16.60 -0.60 0.35
C ARG A 192 -15.63 0.59 0.41
N VAL A 193 -14.46 0.36 1.01
CA VAL A 193 -13.28 1.22 0.80
C VAL A 193 -12.60 0.76 -0.48
N GLU A 194 -13.17 1.18 -1.61
CA GLU A 194 -12.44 1.37 -2.87
C GLU A 194 -12.28 2.89 -3.03
N ASP A 195 -11.02 3.32 -3.15
CA ASP A 195 -10.54 4.52 -3.82
C ASP A 195 -11.37 5.80 -3.65
N ASN A 196 -11.06 6.61 -2.62
CA ASN A 196 -11.11 8.08 -2.69
C ASN A 196 -10.47 8.69 -1.43
N LEU A 197 -9.15 8.82 -1.43
CA LEU A 197 -8.39 9.61 -0.45
C LEU A 197 -8.39 11.08 -0.88
N SER A 198 -9.57 11.70 -0.91
CA SER A 198 -9.72 13.09 -1.34
C SER A 198 -10.97 13.76 -0.78
N LEU A 199 -11.28 13.62 0.51
CA LEU A 199 -12.09 14.60 1.23
C LEU A 199 -12.06 14.32 2.74
N MET A 200 -11.53 15.25 3.53
CA MET A 200 -12.27 15.94 4.61
C MET A 200 -11.30 16.69 5.53
N GLY A 201 -10.78 17.83 5.03
CA GLY A 201 -10.34 18.91 5.91
C GLY A 201 -11.59 19.57 6.52
N SER A 202 -12.12 19.03 7.60
CA SER A 202 -13.15 19.69 8.41
C SER A 202 -12.60 19.88 9.81
N TYR A 203 -11.96 21.03 10.01
CA TYR A 203 -11.45 21.48 11.29
C TYR A 203 -12.64 21.91 12.16
N CYS A 204 -12.98 21.12 13.17
CA CYS A 204 -13.94 21.50 14.19
C CYS A 204 -13.30 22.55 15.11
N SER A 205 -13.42 23.84 14.78
CA SER A 205 -13.05 24.92 15.69
C SER A 205 -14.10 25.01 16.80
N SER A 206 -13.85 24.35 17.93
CA SER A 206 -14.66 24.46 19.15
C SER A 206 -13.81 24.95 20.32
N VAL A 207 -13.21 26.12 20.14
CA VAL A 207 -12.71 26.96 21.23
C VAL A 207 -13.41 28.32 21.16
N GLN A 208 -14.68 28.36 21.57
CA GLN A 208 -15.36 29.60 21.96
C GLN A 208 -16.67 29.28 22.68
N SER A 209 -16.60 29.08 24.00
CA SER A 209 -17.68 29.39 24.95
C SER A 209 -17.19 29.20 26.40
N LEU A 210 -16.37 30.14 26.87
CA LEU A 210 -16.22 30.39 28.31
C LEU A 210 -17.35 31.36 28.73
N PRO A 211 -18.18 31.04 29.74
CA PRO A 211 -19.17 31.98 30.24
C PRO A 211 -18.47 33.12 30.99
N GLN A 212 -18.61 34.34 30.50
CA GLN A 212 -18.21 35.54 31.24
C GLN A 212 -19.10 35.67 32.49
N LYS A 213 -18.48 35.52 33.66
CA LYS A 213 -19.05 35.80 34.97
C LYS A 213 -19.36 37.30 35.06
N ARG A 214 -20.65 37.67 34.95
CA ARG A 214 -21.13 39.03 35.26
C ARG A 214 -20.93 39.28 36.76
N THR A 215 -20.04 40.19 37.11
CA THR A 215 -20.02 40.82 38.43
C THR A 215 -20.94 42.03 38.39
N ASN A 216 -22.14 41.91 38.96
CA ASN A 216 -22.91 43.08 39.38
C ASN A 216 -22.18 43.71 40.56
N ILE A 217 -21.84 44.99 40.43
CA ILE A 217 -21.54 45.86 41.57
C ILE A 217 -22.68 46.88 41.60
N GLU A 218 -23.51 46.72 42.62
CA GLU A 218 -24.56 47.62 43.06
C GLU A 218 -23.98 48.35 44.28
N SER A 219 -23.94 49.68 44.26
CA SER A 219 -23.63 50.52 45.42
C SER A 219 -24.12 51.95 45.15
N ASP A 220 -25.20 52.29 45.87
CA ASP A 220 -25.63 53.59 46.42
C ASP A 220 -25.28 54.90 45.70
#